data_AF-A0A7Z9FYX4-F1
#
_entry.id   AF-A0A7Z9FYX4-F1
#
_cell.length_a   1.000
_cell.length_b   1.000
_cell.length_c   1.000
_cell.angle_alpha   90.00
_cell.angle_beta   90.00
_cell.angle_gamma   90.00
#
_symmetry.space_group_name_H-M   'P 1'
#
loop_
_entity.id
_entity.type
_entity.pdbx_description
1 polymer ?
#
loop_
_entity_poly.entity_id
_entity_poly.type
_entity_poly.pdbx_seq_one_letter_code
_entity_poly.pdbx_strand_id
1 'polypeptide(L)'
;MKRMSLLLLLVVLACNSIFSQNKALSLDGSGDFIEVVDSDNLDVVHITTEAWVLRKSEWRSAVVIAKGHNTGYLLSQSPDSSAFRWHIQSDKSWEYFDSNQYPQLSGEWIHLASTLMGNL
;
A
#
# COMPACT_ATOMS: atom_id res chain seq x y z
N MET A 1 -20.31 -45.42 17.53
CA MET A 1 -19.79 -44.84 16.26
C MET A 1 -20.39 -43.46 15.92
N LYS A 2 -21.67 -43.15 16.22
CA LYS A 2 -22.29 -41.85 15.87
C LYS A 2 -21.73 -40.62 16.59
N ARG A 3 -21.24 -40.77 17.84
CA ARG A 3 -20.69 -39.64 18.64
C ARG A 3 -19.33 -39.14 18.15
N MET A 4 -18.49 -40.02 17.60
CA MET A 4 -17.17 -39.65 17.05
C MET A 4 -17.30 -38.88 15.74
N SER A 5 -18.29 -39.22 14.92
CA SER A 5 -18.58 -38.54 13.65
C SER A 5 -19.10 -37.11 13.86
N LEU A 6 -19.89 -36.88 14.91
CA LEU A 6 -20.40 -35.54 15.24
C LEU A 6 -19.29 -34.64 15.81
N LEU A 7 -18.36 -35.21 16.59
CA LEU A 7 -17.20 -34.47 17.10
C LEU A 7 -16.25 -34.07 15.96
N LEU A 8 -16.02 -34.97 15.00
CA LEU A 8 -15.21 -34.69 13.82
C LEU A 8 -15.85 -33.63 12.93
N LEU A 9 -17.17 -33.65 12.77
CA LEU A 9 -17.93 -32.63 12.02
C LEU A 9 -17.89 -31.26 12.72
N LEU A 10 -17.98 -31.21 14.05
CA LEU A 10 -17.84 -29.97 14.84
C LEU A 10 -16.42 -29.39 14.76
N VAL A 11 -15.38 -30.24 14.77
CA VAL A 11 -13.98 -29.79 14.56
C VAL A 11 -13.79 -29.22 13.15
N VAL A 12 -14.30 -29.90 12.12
CA VAL A 12 -14.24 -29.42 10.73
C VAL A 12 -15.00 -28.09 10.57
N LEU A 13 -16.15 -27.92 11.24
CA LEU A 13 -16.92 -26.66 11.23
C LEU A 13 -16.21 -25.54 12.00
N ALA A 14 -15.56 -25.83 13.14
CA ALA A 14 -14.78 -24.85 13.91
C ALA A 14 -13.45 -24.45 13.24
N CYS A 15 -12.89 -25.33 12.40
CA CYS A 15 -11.69 -25.07 11.59
C CYS A 15 -11.94 -24.10 10.43
N ASN A 16 -13.20 -23.79 10.09
CA ASN A 16 -13.54 -22.77 9.10
C ASN A 16 -13.55 -21.34 9.65
N SER A 17 -12.87 -21.09 10.77
CA SER A 17 -12.44 -19.73 11.08
C SER A 17 -11.45 -19.31 9.99
N ILE A 18 -11.97 -18.79 8.87
CA ILE A 18 -11.20 -18.04 7.89
C ILE A 18 -10.68 -16.85 8.67
N PHE A 19 -9.46 -16.98 9.15
CA PHE A 19 -8.70 -15.84 9.58
C PHE A 19 -8.56 -14.93 8.35
N SER A 20 -9.44 -13.94 8.22
CA SER A 20 -9.06 -12.67 7.64
C SER A 20 -8.04 -12.03 8.61
N GLN A 21 -6.86 -12.65 8.70
CA GLN A 21 -5.74 -12.02 9.36
C GLN A 21 -5.16 -11.10 8.30
N ASN A 22 -5.39 -9.80 8.46
CA ASN A 22 -4.38 -8.73 8.46
C ASN A 22 -2.92 -9.20 8.26
N LYS A 23 -2.60 -9.80 7.11
CA LYS A 23 -1.23 -10.16 6.75
C LYS A 23 -0.64 -8.94 6.07
N ALA A 24 0.24 -8.25 6.78
CA ALA A 24 1.11 -7.27 6.19
C ALA A 24 2.25 -7.97 5.45
N LEU A 25 2.66 -7.40 4.31
CA LEU A 25 3.92 -7.76 3.70
C LEU A 25 5.05 -7.04 4.46
N SER A 26 6.04 -7.79 4.92
CA SER A 26 7.27 -7.20 5.44
C SER A 26 8.24 -7.03 4.29
N LEU A 27 8.62 -5.79 4.02
CA LEU A 27 9.61 -5.41 3.01
C LEU A 27 10.86 -4.91 3.74
N ASP A 28 12.03 -5.41 3.37
CA ASP A 28 13.31 -4.99 3.98
C ASP A 28 13.97 -3.81 3.24
N GLY A 29 13.42 -3.42 2.09
CA GLY A 29 13.92 -2.35 1.23
C GLY A 29 14.96 -2.79 0.21
N SER A 30 15.25 -4.09 0.08
CA SER A 30 16.27 -4.64 -0.82
C SER A 30 15.73 -5.83 -1.62
N GLY A 31 15.23 -5.56 -2.83
CA GLY A 31 14.81 -6.60 -3.79
C GLY A 31 13.40 -7.15 -3.55
N ASP A 32 12.77 -6.80 -2.43
CA ASP A 32 11.38 -7.17 -2.14
C ASP A 32 10.39 -6.15 -2.75
N PHE A 33 9.46 -6.65 -3.55
CA PHE A 33 8.33 -5.88 -4.07
C PHE A 33 7.17 -6.81 -4.46
N ILE A 34 5.98 -6.23 -4.59
CA ILE A 34 4.88 -6.86 -5.31
C ILE A 34 4.82 -6.20 -6.69
N GLU A 35 4.79 -7.02 -7.72
CA GLU A 35 4.54 -6.57 -9.09
C GLU A 35 3.12 -6.91 -9.49
N VAL A 36 2.42 -5.90 -10.02
CA VAL A 36 1.18 -6.09 -10.77
C VAL A 36 1.53 -5.83 -12.23
N VAL A 37 1.21 -6.80 -13.09
CA VAL A 37 1.46 -6.67 -14.54
C VAL A 37 0.72 -5.45 -15.08
N ASP A 38 1.39 -4.73 -15.97
CA ASP A 38 0.84 -3.55 -16.62
C ASP A 38 -0.49 -3.83 -17.34
N SER A 39 -1.38 -2.84 -17.31
CA SER A 39 -2.70 -2.90 -17.94
C SER A 39 -3.23 -1.49 -18.16
N ASP A 40 -3.88 -1.27 -19.31
CA ASP A 40 -4.59 -0.03 -19.64
C ASP A 40 -5.61 0.37 -18.56
N ASN A 41 -6.13 -0.58 -17.77
CA ASN A 41 -7.04 -0.30 -16.66
C ASN A 41 -6.37 0.47 -15.49
N LEU A 42 -5.04 0.50 -15.44
CA LEU A 42 -4.25 1.24 -14.46
C LEU A 42 -3.84 2.63 -14.97
N ASP A 43 -4.11 2.94 -16.25
CA ASP A 43 -3.83 4.23 -16.87
C ASP A 43 -5.05 5.15 -16.73
N VAL A 44 -5.21 5.71 -15.52
CA VAL A 44 -6.44 6.37 -15.08
C VAL A 44 -6.28 7.89 -14.95
N VAL A 45 -7.39 8.61 -15.19
CA VAL A 45 -7.51 10.07 -14.97
C VAL A 45 -8.10 10.44 -13.61
N HIS A 46 -8.72 9.46 -12.94
CA HIS A 46 -9.22 9.57 -11.59
C HIS A 46 -8.67 8.40 -10.80
N ILE A 47 -8.01 8.69 -9.67
CA ILE A 47 -7.35 7.65 -8.90
C ILE A 47 -7.38 7.97 -7.41
N THR A 48 -7.57 6.92 -6.62
CA THR A 48 -7.19 6.91 -5.21
C THR A 48 -6.12 5.84 -5.03
N THR A 49 -4.97 6.22 -4.49
CA THR A 49 -3.97 5.25 -4.00
C THR A 49 -4.00 5.26 -2.48
N GLU A 50 -4.13 4.09 -1.87
CA GLU A 50 -4.11 3.96 -0.41
C GLU A 50 -3.34 2.73 0.07
N ALA A 51 -2.74 2.84 1.27
CA ALA A 51 -2.05 1.74 1.93
C ALA A 51 -1.99 1.96 3.45
N TRP A 52 -2.03 0.86 4.20
CA TRP A 52 -1.57 0.85 5.58
C TRP A 52 -0.08 0.51 5.60
N VAL A 53 0.73 1.37 6.19
CA VAL A 53 2.18 1.21 6.28
C VAL A 53 2.63 1.23 7.73
N LEU A 54 3.57 0.35 8.08
CA LEU A 54 4.26 0.39 9.36
C LEU A 54 5.74 0.63 9.11
N ARG A 55 6.26 1.72 9.67
CA ARG A 55 7.64 2.14 9.48
C ARG A 55 8.51 1.59 10.61
N LYS A 56 9.51 0.77 10.29
CA LYS A 56 10.46 0.20 11.27
C LYS A 56 11.79 0.95 11.35
N SER A 57 12.12 1.76 10.35
CA SER A 57 13.36 2.53 10.25
C SER A 57 13.15 3.77 9.39
N GLU A 58 14.06 4.74 9.46
CA GLU A 58 14.03 5.88 8.54
C GLU A 58 14.09 5.38 7.10
N TRP A 59 13.30 6.03 6.26
CA TRP A 59 13.28 5.81 4.82
C TRP A 59 13.98 7.02 4.18
N ARG A 60 14.63 6.83 3.03
CA ARG A 60 14.93 7.92 2.11
C ARG A 60 14.43 7.50 0.75
N SER A 61 13.48 8.23 0.20
CA SER A 61 12.88 7.95 -1.12
C SER A 61 12.22 6.56 -1.22
N ALA A 62 11.69 6.03 -0.11
CA ALA A 62 10.98 4.74 -0.15
C ALA A 62 9.68 4.87 -0.92
N VAL A 63 9.45 3.93 -1.83
CA VAL A 63 8.25 3.84 -2.67
C VAL A 63 7.26 2.88 -2.02
N VAL A 64 6.02 3.31 -1.86
CA VAL A 64 4.93 2.49 -1.33
C VAL A 64 4.09 1.91 -2.47
N ILE A 65 3.69 2.77 -3.42
CA ILE A 65 2.94 2.40 -4.62
C ILE A 65 3.53 3.16 -5.80
N ALA A 66 3.78 2.48 -6.92
CA ALA A 66 4.19 3.14 -8.16
C ALA A 66 3.55 2.48 -9.38
N LYS A 67 3.08 3.31 -10.31
CA LYS A 67 2.79 2.93 -11.69
C LYS A 67 3.69 3.77 -12.58
N GLY A 68 4.72 3.12 -13.14
CA GLY A 68 5.75 3.74 -13.95
C GLY A 68 6.59 4.76 -13.18
N HIS A 69 7.84 4.40 -12.88
CA HIS A 69 8.77 5.27 -12.14
C HIS A 69 8.97 6.66 -12.80
N ASN A 70 8.78 6.75 -14.12
CA ASN A 70 9.00 7.96 -14.91
C ASN A 70 7.74 8.47 -15.65
N THR A 71 6.62 7.75 -15.55
CA THR A 71 5.38 8.01 -16.31
C THR A 71 4.21 7.39 -15.54
N GLY A 72 3.40 8.21 -14.86
CA GLY A 72 2.24 7.74 -14.12
C GLY A 72 2.13 8.39 -12.74
N TYR A 73 1.91 7.57 -11.71
CA TYR A 73 1.69 8.02 -10.33
C TYR A 73 2.53 7.24 -9.34
N LEU A 74 2.89 7.90 -8.25
CA LEU A 74 3.80 7.39 -7.24
C LEU A 74 3.37 7.91 -5.85
N LEU A 75 3.15 6.99 -4.91
CA LEU A 75 3.06 7.29 -3.48
C LEU A 75 4.39 6.87 -2.83
N SER A 76 5.14 7.85 -2.34
CA SER A 76 6.46 7.63 -1.75
C SER A 76 6.66 8.50 -0.51
N GLN A 77 7.74 8.26 0.21
CA GLN A 77 8.26 9.29 1.09
C GLN A 77 8.95 10.37 0.26
N SER A 78 8.85 11.63 0.68
CA SER A 78 9.59 12.70 0.03
C SER A 78 11.12 12.50 0.16
N PRO A 79 11.90 12.78 -0.89
CA PRO A 79 13.38 12.81 -0.79
C PRO A 79 13.91 14.03 -0.02
N ASP A 80 13.11 15.10 0.09
CA ASP A 80 13.50 16.39 0.68
C ASP A 80 12.97 16.62 2.10
N SER A 81 12.07 15.75 2.58
CA SER A 81 11.45 15.87 3.90
C SER A 81 10.96 14.51 4.42
N SER A 82 10.52 14.44 5.67
CA SER A 82 9.92 13.23 6.23
C SER A 82 8.44 13.02 5.82
N ALA A 83 7.90 13.87 4.94
CA ALA A 83 6.51 13.80 4.51
C ALA A 83 6.29 12.60 3.58
N PHE A 84 5.04 12.16 3.48
CA PHE A 84 4.62 11.33 2.37
C PHE A 84 4.27 12.23 1.19
N ARG A 85 4.78 11.88 0.02
CA ARG A 85 4.58 12.58 -1.23
C ARG A 85 3.78 11.72 -2.18
N TRP A 86 2.73 12.31 -2.74
CA TRP A 86 2.07 11.76 -3.90
C TRP A 86 2.50 12.53 -5.14
N HIS A 87 3.12 11.81 -6.06
CA HIS A 87 3.64 12.29 -7.33
C HIS A 87 2.73 11.83 -8.45
N ILE A 88 2.54 12.69 -9.44
CA ILE A 88 1.86 12.34 -10.67
C ILE A 88 2.47 13.10 -11.84
N GLN A 89 2.63 12.40 -12.95
CA GLN A 89 3.09 13.00 -14.20
C GLN A 89 1.91 13.77 -14.82
N SER A 90 2.09 15.07 -15.03
CA SER A 90 1.21 15.87 -15.90
C SER A 90 1.85 16.09 -17.27
N ASP A 91 1.10 16.67 -18.19
CA ASP A 91 1.55 16.97 -19.57
C ASP A 91 2.78 17.89 -19.64
N LYS A 92 3.15 18.55 -18.53
CA LYS A 92 4.18 19.59 -18.50
C LYS A 92 5.34 19.29 -17.54
N SER A 93 5.10 18.58 -16.44
CA SER A 93 6.12 18.21 -15.44
C SER A 93 5.59 17.22 -14.42
N TRP A 94 6.48 16.75 -13.52
CA TRP A 94 6.03 16.12 -12.28
C TRP A 94 5.33 17.13 -11.39
N GLU A 95 4.11 16.82 -10.98
CA GLU A 95 3.40 17.51 -9.93
C GLU A 95 3.39 16.64 -8.68
N TYR A 96 3.39 17.28 -7.51
CA TYR A 96 3.41 16.55 -6.26
C TYR A 96 2.64 17.26 -5.14
N PHE A 97 2.15 16.45 -4.22
CA PHE A 97 1.49 16.88 -3.00
C PHE A 97 2.15 16.20 -1.81
N ASP A 98 2.61 17.00 -0.86
CA ASP A 98 3.16 16.51 0.40
C ASP A 98 2.08 16.45 1.48
N SER A 99 2.18 15.45 2.35
CA SER A 99 1.38 15.37 3.55
C SER A 99 1.75 16.51 4.51
N ASN A 100 0.74 17.18 5.07
CA ASN A 100 0.93 18.22 6.09
C ASN A 100 1.39 17.67 7.45
N GLN A 101 1.42 16.35 7.60
CA GLN A 101 1.88 15.64 8.79
C GLN A 101 3.09 14.79 8.45
N TYR A 102 4.06 14.78 9.36
CA TYR A 102 5.29 14.00 9.25
C TYR A 102 5.16 12.79 10.17
N PRO A 103 4.92 11.60 9.62
CA PRO A 103 4.85 10.41 10.43
C PRO A 103 6.23 10.18 11.05
N GLN A 104 6.27 10.30 12.38
CA GLN A 104 7.43 9.96 13.17
C GLN A 104 7.69 8.46 13.05
N LEU A 105 8.92 8.03 13.30
CA LEU A 105 9.17 6.62 13.61
C LEU A 105 8.50 6.28 14.94
N SER A 106 7.22 5.95 14.90
CA SER A 106 6.46 5.54 16.08
C SER A 106 6.30 4.03 16.18
N GLY A 107 6.71 3.27 15.15
CA GLY A 107 6.42 1.83 15.07
C GLY A 107 4.92 1.52 14.95
N GLU A 108 4.11 2.54 14.62
CA GLU A 108 2.67 2.44 14.49
C GLU A 108 2.26 2.28 13.02
N TRP A 109 1.07 1.71 12.82
CA TRP A 109 0.42 1.65 11.52
C TRP A 109 -0.14 3.03 11.15
N ILE A 110 0.19 3.49 9.94
CA ILE A 110 -0.28 4.74 9.37
C ILE A 110 -1.10 4.39 8.12
N HIS A 111 -2.29 4.98 8.00
CA HIS A 111 -3.06 4.93 6.76
C HIS A 111 -2.67 6.11 5.87
N LEU A 112 -2.30 5.80 4.64
CA LEU A 112 -2.00 6.77 3.60
C LEU A 112 -3.09 6.68 2.55
N ALA A 113 -3.59 7.83 2.12
CA ALA A 113 -4.51 7.94 1.02
C ALA A 113 -4.25 9.24 0.26
N SER A 114 -4.23 9.16 -1.06
CA SER A 114 -4.21 10.31 -1.97
C SER A 114 -5.24 10.08 -3.05
N THR A 115 -5.96 11.14 -3.40
CA THR A 115 -7.02 11.10 -4.40
C THR A 115 -6.83 12.23 -5.39
N LEU A 116 -6.83 11.90 -6.68
CA LEU A 116 -6.99 12.85 -7.77
C LEU A 116 -8.36 12.70 -8.40
N MET A 117 -9.07 13.82 -8.47
CA MET A 117 -10.30 13.94 -9.22
C MET A 117 -10.11 15.00 -10.31
N GLY A 118 -9.81 14.56 -11.54
CA GLY A 118 -9.76 15.43 -12.71
C GLY A 118 -8.43 15.31 -13.43
N ASN A 119 -8.35 16.00 -14.55
CA ASN A 119 -7.13 16.09 -15.34
C ASN A 119 -6.23 17.15 -14.68
N LEU A 120 -4.92 16.90 -14.66
CA LEU A 120 -3.92 17.91 -14.29
C LEU A 120 -3.75 18.93 -15.42
#